data_AF-A0A067MDX9-F1
#
_entry.id   AF-A0A067MDX9-F1
#
_cell.length_a   1.000
_cell.length_b   1.000
_cell.length_c   1.000
_cell.angle_alpha   90.00
_cell.angle_beta   90.00
_cell.angle_gamma   90.00
#
_symmetry.space_group_name_H-M   'P 1'
#
loop_
_entity.id
_entity.type
_entity.pdbx_description
1 polymer ?
#
loop_
_entity_poly.entity_id
_entity_poly.type
_entity_poly.pdbx_seq_one_letter_code
_entity_poly.pdbx_strand_id
1 'polypeptide(L)'
;MATVESSLNLSIHLPIYLLPLSGKNSTMRLTIATLLFTSVFAVSVLAGHNCKCQDDRGQYNELTSKCCGKDPSAGNPAVIYYPGPNHQCTSPYNVIDSGAFVQCCQNEGVGGAYCWD
;
A
#
# COMPACT_ATOMS: atom_id res chain seq x y z
N MET A 1 19.46 -6.07 25.74
CA MET A 1 18.65 -6.05 24.51
C MET A 1 17.75 -4.83 24.61
N ALA A 2 17.94 -3.88 23.69
CA ALA A 2 17.62 -2.46 23.90
C ALA A 2 16.12 -2.15 23.92
N THR A 3 15.71 -1.36 24.92
CA THR A 3 14.45 -0.59 24.95
C THR A 3 14.65 0.69 24.16
N VAL A 4 13.81 0.94 23.16
CA VAL A 4 13.85 2.18 22.37
C VAL A 4 12.75 3.11 22.90
N GLU A 5 13.11 3.98 23.84
CA GLU A 5 12.31 5.15 24.19
C GLU A 5 12.51 6.21 23.10
N SER A 6 11.45 6.56 22.39
CA SER A 6 11.45 7.67 21.42
C SER A 6 10.65 8.83 22.01
N SER A 7 11.33 9.64 22.82
CA SER A 7 10.80 10.89 23.37
C SER A 7 11.04 12.01 22.35
N LEU A 8 10.11 12.19 21.41
CA LEU A 8 10.08 13.34 20.51
C LEU A 8 9.68 14.59 21.29
N ASN A 9 10.69 15.38 21.66
CA ASN A 9 10.55 16.71 22.24
C ASN A 9 10.10 17.70 21.14
N LEU A 10 8.78 17.81 20.95
CA LEU A 10 8.20 18.75 20.00
C LEU A 10 7.92 20.08 20.71
N SER A 11 8.90 20.98 20.71
CA SER A 11 8.72 22.37 21.10
C SER A 11 7.86 23.10 20.06
N ILE A 12 6.56 23.20 20.33
CA ILE A 12 5.61 23.91 19.48
C ILE A 12 5.77 25.41 19.74
N HIS A 13 6.53 26.11 18.88
CA HIS A 13 6.47 27.56 18.80
C HIS A 13 5.16 27.96 18.11
N LEU A 14 4.19 28.44 18.89
CA LEU A 14 3.01 29.13 18.37
C LEU A 14 3.45 30.51 17.83
N PRO A 15 3.26 30.83 16.53
CA PRO A 15 3.27 32.21 16.12
C PRO A 15 1.96 32.88 16.59
N ILE A 16 2.08 33.79 17.55
CA ILE A 16 1.01 34.74 17.88
C ILE A 16 0.90 35.71 16.71
N TYR A 17 -0.01 35.44 15.78
CA TYR A 17 -0.39 36.38 14.74
C TYR A 17 -1.34 37.43 15.32
N LEU A 18 -0.79 38.58 15.70
CA LEU A 18 -1.54 39.81 15.90
C LEU A 18 -2.15 40.25 14.56
N LEU A 19 -3.47 40.13 14.44
CA LEU A 19 -4.25 40.72 13.34
C LEU A 19 -4.43 42.23 13.60
N PRO A 20 -4.13 43.11 12.62
CA PRO A 20 -4.61 44.49 12.70
C PRO A 20 -6.11 44.53 12.41
N LEU A 21 -6.91 44.95 13.39
CA LEU A 21 -8.29 45.38 13.17
C LEU A 21 -8.26 46.74 12.47
N SER A 22 -8.31 46.76 11.14
CA SER A 22 -8.69 47.95 10.40
C SER A 22 -9.83 47.60 9.44
N GLY A 23 -11.03 47.89 9.91
CA GLY A 23 -12.24 47.79 9.11
C GLY A 23 -12.21 48.82 7.98
N LYS A 24 -12.32 48.33 6.75
CA LYS A 24 -12.98 49.08 5.68
C LYS A 24 -13.56 48.11 4.64
N ASN A 25 -14.87 47.98 4.75
CA ASN A 25 -15.89 47.70 3.74
C ASN A 25 -15.44 47.21 2.36
N SER A 26 -16.13 46.15 1.93
CA SER A 26 -16.35 45.76 0.52
C SER A 26 -15.36 44.81 -0.14
N THR A 27 -15.07 43.64 0.46
CA THR A 27 -14.68 42.44 -0.34
C THR A 27 -14.91 41.11 0.38
N MET A 28 -15.89 41.02 1.29
CA MET A 28 -16.19 39.82 2.09
C MET A 28 -17.05 38.80 1.33
N ARG A 29 -16.75 38.52 0.05
CA ARG A 29 -17.36 37.41 -0.69
C ARG A 29 -16.35 36.52 -1.43
N LEU A 30 -15.06 36.83 -1.32
CA LEU A 30 -14.01 36.17 -2.11
C LEU A 30 -12.93 35.49 -1.24
N THR A 31 -13.27 35.13 0.00
CA THR A 31 -12.28 34.59 0.96
C THR A 31 -12.75 33.36 1.74
N ILE A 32 -13.82 32.70 1.26
CA ILE A 32 -14.27 31.41 1.82
C ILE A 32 -13.99 30.27 0.84
N ALA A 33 -13.81 30.55 -0.46
CA ALA A 33 -13.58 29.54 -1.48
C ALA A 33 -12.17 28.92 -1.47
N THR A 34 -11.19 29.55 -0.80
CA THR A 34 -9.76 29.21 -0.95
C THR A 34 -9.23 28.25 0.13
N LEU A 35 -9.95 28.02 1.22
CA LEU A 35 -9.50 27.20 2.36
C LEU A 35 -9.97 25.73 2.33
N LEU A 36 -10.68 25.31 1.29
CA LEU A 36 -11.19 23.95 1.11
C LEU A 36 -10.34 23.09 0.15
N PHE A 37 -9.16 23.55 -0.26
CA PHE A 37 -8.33 22.86 -1.27
C PHE A 37 -7.04 22.22 -0.74
N THR A 38 -6.68 22.38 0.54
CA THR A 38 -5.38 21.93 1.07
C THR A 38 -5.42 20.57 1.79
N SER A 39 -6.56 19.90 1.88
CA SER A 39 -6.64 18.52 2.38
C SER A 39 -6.60 17.50 1.24
N VAL A 40 -5.71 17.71 0.26
CA VAL A 40 -5.34 16.63 -0.68
C VAL A 40 -4.52 15.65 0.15
N PHE A 41 -5.22 14.71 0.77
CA PHE A 41 -4.62 13.56 1.42
C PHE A 41 -3.72 12.88 0.39
N ALA A 42 -2.41 13.07 0.56
CA ALA A 42 -1.41 12.21 -0.06
C ALA A 42 -1.55 10.83 0.59
N VAL A 43 -2.59 10.09 0.20
CA VAL A 43 -2.63 8.65 0.42
C VAL A 43 -1.53 8.10 -0.48
N SER A 44 -0.40 7.76 0.14
CA SER A 44 0.55 6.87 -0.51
C SER A 44 -0.23 5.62 -0.86
N VAL A 45 -0.57 5.45 -2.14
CA VAL A 45 -1.10 4.20 -2.65
C VAL A 45 0.05 3.22 -2.48
N LEU A 46 0.04 2.48 -1.38
CA LEU A 46 0.94 1.37 -1.19
C LEU A 46 0.53 0.35 -2.25
N ALA A 47 1.24 0.39 -3.39
CA ALA A 47 1.03 -0.54 -4.48
C ALA A 47 1.42 -1.92 -3.96
N GLY A 48 0.42 -2.73 -3.63
CA GLY A 48 0.64 -4.13 -3.31
C GLY A 48 1.16 -4.87 -4.53
N HIS A 49 1.64 -6.09 -4.35
CA HIS A 49 2.02 -6.97 -5.45
C HIS A 49 1.21 -8.24 -5.37
N ASN A 50 0.87 -8.77 -6.52
CA ASN A 50 -0.04 -9.88 -6.66
C ASN A 50 0.54 -10.87 -7.67
N CYS A 51 0.39 -12.16 -7.40
CA CYS A 51 0.77 -13.22 -8.35
C CYS A 51 -0.28 -14.33 -8.41
N LYS A 52 -0.46 -14.90 -9.60
CA LYS A 52 -1.29 -16.07 -9.89
C LYS A 52 -0.58 -17.04 -10.81
N CYS A 53 -0.66 -18.33 -10.53
CA CYS A 53 -0.33 -19.34 -11.53
C CYS A 53 -1.41 -19.27 -12.61
N GLN A 54 -1.03 -18.80 -13.79
CA GLN A 54 -1.93 -18.52 -14.90
C GLN A 54 -1.16 -18.61 -16.21
N ASP A 55 -1.78 -19.22 -17.21
CA ASP A 55 -1.28 -19.27 -18.60
C ASP A 55 -2.47 -19.17 -19.58
N ASP A 56 -2.20 -19.40 -20.87
CA ASP A 56 -3.19 -19.31 -21.96
C ASP A 56 -4.37 -20.29 -21.81
N ARG A 57 -4.26 -21.30 -20.93
CA ARG A 57 -5.30 -22.31 -20.68
C ARG A 57 -6.17 -21.94 -19.47
N GLY A 58 -5.75 -20.98 -18.66
CA GLY A 58 -6.57 -20.42 -17.58
C GLY A 58 -5.81 -20.15 -16.27
N GLN A 59 -6.59 -19.99 -15.20
CA GLN A 59 -6.12 -19.70 -13.85
C GLN A 59 -6.12 -20.95 -12.97
N TYR A 60 -5.03 -21.16 -12.24
CA TYR A 60 -4.81 -22.35 -11.42
C TYR A 60 -4.81 -21.97 -9.94
N ASN A 61 -5.99 -21.82 -9.34
CA ASN A 61 -6.14 -21.31 -7.97
C ASN A 61 -5.48 -22.21 -6.91
N GLU A 62 -5.59 -23.53 -7.05
CA GLU A 62 -4.96 -24.48 -6.13
C GLU A 62 -3.43 -24.38 -6.18
N LEU A 63 -2.86 -24.30 -7.39
CA LEU A 63 -1.42 -24.11 -7.56
C LEU A 63 -0.96 -22.73 -7.10
N THR A 64 -1.80 -21.71 -7.27
CA THR A 64 -1.56 -20.37 -6.73
C THR A 64 -1.47 -20.41 -5.20
N SER A 65 -2.39 -21.12 -4.53
CA SER A 65 -2.32 -21.34 -3.07
C SER A 65 -1.04 -22.05 -2.67
N LYS A 66 -0.68 -23.12 -3.40
CA LYS A 66 0.50 -23.93 -3.13
C LYS A 66 1.78 -23.12 -3.28
N CYS A 67 1.91 -22.36 -4.37
CA CYS A 67 3.08 -21.53 -4.63
C CYS A 67 3.16 -20.32 -3.71
N CYS A 68 2.03 -19.71 -3.36
CA CYS A 68 2.01 -18.65 -2.36
C CYS A 68 2.52 -19.16 -1.00
N GLY A 69 2.14 -20.38 -0.61
CA GLY A 69 2.61 -21.02 0.62
C GLY A 69 4.10 -21.40 0.66
N LYS A 70 4.81 -21.34 -0.48
CA LYS A 70 6.26 -21.61 -0.54
C LYS A 70 7.11 -20.36 -0.34
N ASP A 71 6.51 -19.17 -0.35
CA ASP A 71 7.24 -17.94 -0.06
C ASP A 71 7.74 -17.97 1.40
N PRO A 72 8.99 -17.58 1.69
CA PRO A 72 9.52 -17.54 3.06
C PRO A 72 8.71 -16.63 4.01
N SER A 73 7.94 -15.69 3.48
CA SER A 73 7.06 -14.80 4.24
C SER A 73 5.61 -15.32 4.32
N ALA A 74 5.29 -16.44 3.66
CA ALA A 74 3.98 -17.07 3.68
C ALA A 74 3.69 -17.66 5.06
N GLY A 75 2.92 -16.91 5.85
CA GLY A 75 2.69 -17.21 7.27
C GLY A 75 2.60 -15.94 8.10
N ASN A 76 3.14 -14.84 7.58
CA ASN A 76 2.80 -13.50 8.05
C ASN A 76 1.76 -12.88 7.10
N PRO A 77 0.46 -12.93 7.43
CA PRO A 77 -0.59 -12.43 6.55
C PRO A 77 -0.54 -10.90 6.36
N ALA A 78 0.21 -10.18 7.20
CA ALA A 78 0.47 -8.76 6.96
C ALA A 78 1.43 -8.55 5.77
N VAL A 79 2.23 -9.56 5.41
CA VAL A 79 3.32 -9.46 4.44
C VAL A 79 3.00 -10.18 3.14
N ILE A 80 2.60 -11.45 3.21
CA ILE A 80 2.13 -12.26 2.09
C ILE A 80 0.99 -13.14 2.56
N TYR A 81 -0.11 -13.15 1.81
CA TYR A 81 -1.27 -13.98 2.12
C TYR A 81 -1.97 -14.54 0.88
N TYR A 82 -2.63 -15.67 1.12
CA TYR A 82 -3.60 -16.29 0.23
C TYR A 82 -4.78 -16.79 1.06
N PRO A 83 -6.03 -16.72 0.55
CA PRO A 83 -6.39 -16.09 -0.72
C PRO A 83 -6.43 -14.56 -0.60
N GLY A 84 -5.90 -13.87 -1.60
CA GLY A 84 -6.29 -12.49 -1.89
C GLY A 84 -7.74 -12.42 -2.40
N PRO A 85 -8.30 -11.20 -2.59
CA PRO A 85 -9.69 -11.00 -3.00
C PRO A 85 -10.14 -11.76 -4.25
N ASN A 86 -9.21 -12.13 -5.13
CA ASN A 86 -9.44 -12.79 -6.40
C ASN A 86 -8.74 -14.15 -6.51
N HIS A 87 -8.42 -14.85 -5.41
CA HIS A 87 -7.59 -16.08 -5.43
C HIS A 87 -6.17 -15.87 -5.95
N GLN A 88 -5.55 -14.73 -5.65
CA GLN A 88 -4.13 -14.48 -5.88
C GLN A 88 -3.31 -14.60 -4.60
N CYS A 89 -2.01 -14.80 -4.75
CA CYS A 89 -1.05 -14.47 -3.70
C CYS A 89 -0.93 -12.95 -3.64
N THR A 90 -1.10 -12.33 -2.47
CA THR A 90 -1.07 -10.86 -2.30
C THR A 90 -0.01 -10.46 -1.30
N SER A 91 0.72 -9.40 -1.61
CA SER A 91 1.64 -8.72 -0.70
C SER A 91 1.33 -7.23 -0.63
N PRO A 92 0.85 -6.70 0.51
CA PRO A 92 0.63 -5.27 0.67
C PRO A 92 1.91 -4.43 0.53
N TYR A 93 3.07 -5.05 0.77
CA TYR A 93 4.37 -4.36 0.81
C TYR A 93 5.25 -4.67 -0.42
N ASN A 94 4.70 -5.29 -1.46
CA ASN A 94 5.43 -5.66 -2.67
C ASN A 94 6.68 -6.51 -2.39
N VAL A 95 6.52 -7.59 -1.61
CA VAL A 95 7.64 -8.47 -1.22
C VAL A 95 7.59 -9.87 -1.85
N ILE A 96 6.60 -10.17 -2.69
CA ILE A 96 6.58 -11.45 -3.41
C ILE A 96 7.72 -11.42 -4.44
N ASP A 97 8.58 -12.43 -4.41
CA ASP A 97 9.53 -12.66 -5.49
C ASP A 97 8.79 -13.28 -6.69
N SER A 98 8.44 -12.44 -7.68
CA SER A 98 7.73 -12.88 -8.88
C SER A 98 8.49 -13.96 -9.65
N GLY A 99 9.83 -13.93 -9.64
CA GLY A 99 10.66 -14.92 -10.32
C GLY A 99 10.56 -16.30 -9.66
N ALA A 100 10.68 -16.34 -8.34
CA ALA A 100 10.49 -17.56 -7.55
C ALA A 100 9.05 -18.08 -7.68
N PHE A 101 8.06 -17.18 -7.71
CA PHE A 101 6.66 -17.55 -7.88
C PHE A 101 6.41 -18.18 -9.27
N VAL A 102 6.91 -17.56 -10.35
CA VAL A 102 6.85 -18.10 -11.72
C VAL A 102 7.49 -19.49 -11.79
N GLN A 103 8.69 -19.64 -11.21
CA GLN A 103 9.39 -20.93 -11.16
C GLN A 103 8.57 -21.99 -10.41
N CYS A 104 7.92 -21.62 -9.31
CA CYS A 104 7.03 -22.54 -8.63
C CYS A 104 5.89 -23.01 -9.55
N CYS A 105 5.18 -22.11 -10.23
CA CYS A 105 4.09 -22.49 -11.13
C CYS A 105 4.57 -23.41 -12.27
N GLN A 106 5.75 -23.13 -12.83
CA GLN A 106 6.37 -23.96 -13.87
C GLN A 106 6.72 -25.37 -13.37
N ASN A 107 7.26 -25.48 -12.16
CA ASN A 107 7.57 -26.77 -11.54
C ASN A 107 6.31 -27.60 -11.23
N GLU A 108 5.16 -26.95 -11.06
CA GLU A 108 3.86 -27.60 -10.89
C GLU A 108 3.17 -27.92 -12.23
N GLY A 109 3.80 -27.60 -13.37
CA GLY A 109 3.33 -27.95 -14.71
C GLY A 109 2.49 -26.88 -15.42
N VAL A 110 2.46 -25.64 -14.91
CA VAL A 110 1.77 -24.49 -15.53
C VAL A 110 2.74 -23.73 -16.44
N GLY A 111 2.26 -23.10 -17.51
CA GLY A 111 3.10 -22.32 -18.43
C GLY A 111 3.83 -21.12 -17.79
N GLY A 112 3.36 -20.63 -16.64
CA GLY A 112 3.99 -19.55 -15.91
C GLY A 112 3.11 -18.96 -14.81
N ALA A 113 3.34 -17.69 -14.51
CA ALA A 113 2.52 -16.90 -13.59
C ALA A 113 2.24 -15.52 -14.18
N TYR A 114 1.10 -14.96 -13.81
CA TYR A 114 0.76 -13.55 -14.02
C TYR A 114 0.96 -12.81 -12.71
N CYS A 115 1.87 -11.84 -12.70
CA CYS A 115 2.16 -10.99 -11.55
C CYS A 115 1.94 -9.51 -11.90
N TRP A 116 1.38 -8.73 -10.97
CA TRP A 116 1.02 -7.32 -11.17
C TRP A 116 1.03 -6.55 -9.85
N ASP A 117 1.15 -5.23 -9.96
CA ASP A 117 1.06 -4.27 -8.85
C ASP A 117 -0.36 -3.70 -8.72
#